data_AF-A0A535PFD3-F1
#
_entry.id   AF-A0A535PFD3-F1
#
_cell.length_a   1.000
_cell.length_b   1.000
_cell.length_c   1.000
_cell.angle_alpha   90.00
_cell.angle_beta   90.00
_cell.angle_gamma   90.00
#
_symmetry.space_group_name_H-M   'P 1'
#
loop_
_entity.id
_entity.type
_entity.pdbx_description
1 polymer ?
#
loop_
_entity_poly.entity_id
_entity_poly.type
_entity_poly.pdbx_seq_one_letter_code
_entity_poly.pdbx_strand_id
1 'polypeptide(L)' 'MAGPMPPPAPFAELHCHSNFSFLDGASDADQLVERAVELGLTGLAVTDRHGLYGVVRFAAAAE' A
#
# COMPACT_ATOMS: atom_id res chain seq x y z
N MET A 1 10.30 -3.35 36.00
CA MET A 1 9.16 -2.85 35.20
C MET A 1 9.73 -2.48 33.84
N ALA A 2 9.29 -3.10 32.75
CA ALA A 2 9.76 -2.71 31.42
C ALA A 2 9.33 -1.25 31.18
N GLY A 3 10.26 -0.40 30.74
CA GLY A 3 9.95 0.99 30.37
C GLY A 3 8.95 1.05 29.20
N PRO A 4 8.41 2.24 28.91
CA PRO A 4 7.53 2.40 27.76
C PRO A 4 8.25 1.97 26.48
N MET A 5 7.58 1.18 25.65
CA MET A 5 8.11 0.79 24.34
C MET A 5 8.31 2.05 23.49
N PRO A 6 9.43 2.16 22.75
CA PRO A 6 9.60 3.24 21.79
C PRO A 6 8.46 3.23 20.78
N PRO A 7 8.10 4.40 20.21
CA PRO A 7 7.12 4.45 19.14
C PRO A 7 7.58 3.54 17.98
N PRO A 8 6.64 2.88 17.28
CA PRO A 8 7.00 2.04 16.15
C PRO A 8 7.79 2.85 15.11
N ALA A 9 8.79 2.20 14.51
CA ALA A 9 9.55 2.80 13.43
C ALA A 9 8.60 3.15 12.26
N PRO A 10 8.86 4.23 11.52
CA PRO A 10 8.11 4.53 10.31
C PRO A 10 8.11 3.32 9.36
N PHE A 11 6.95 2.96 8.83
CA PHE A 11 6.79 1.78 7.98
C PHE A 11 6.24 2.16 6.61
N ALA A 12 6.82 1.60 5.57
CA ALA A 12 6.35 1.70 4.20
C ALA A 12 6.14 0.30 3.64
N GLU A 13 4.99 0.07 3.00
CA GLU A 13 4.69 -1.19 2.33
C GLU A 13 5.26 -1.13 0.91
N LEU A 14 6.20 -2.02 0.59
CA LEU A 14 6.90 -2.02 -0.69
C LEU A 14 6.52 -3.19 -1.59
N HIS A 15 5.64 -4.08 -1.13
CA HIS A 15 5.16 -5.23 -1.89
C HIS A 15 3.66 -5.41 -1.66
N CYS A 16 2.86 -4.64 -2.39
CA CYS A 16 1.40 -4.75 -2.39
C CYS A 16 0.88 -5.16 -3.78
N HIS A 17 -0.22 -5.92 -3.83
CA HIS A 17 -0.90 -6.29 -5.07
C HIS A 17 -2.28 -5.67 -5.13
N SER A 18 -2.60 -5.02 -6.25
CA SER A 18 -3.93 -4.50 -6.54
C SER A 18 -4.76 -5.52 -7.31
N ASN A 19 -6.05 -5.25 -7.52
CA ASN A 19 -6.95 -6.06 -8.32
C ASN A 19 -6.51 -6.28 -9.79
N PHE A 20 -5.49 -5.57 -10.27
CA PHE A 20 -4.83 -5.88 -11.55
C PHE A 20 -3.95 -7.13 -11.50
N SER A 21 -3.55 -7.58 -10.31
CA SER A 21 -2.95 -8.90 -10.08
C SER A 21 -4.05 -9.96 -10.03
N PHE A 22 -4.39 -10.52 -11.19
CA PHE A 22 -5.50 -11.48 -11.31
C PHE A 22 -5.35 -12.66 -10.33
N LEU A 23 -6.47 -12.98 -9.67
CA LEU A 23 -6.61 -14.04 -8.65
C LEU A 23 -5.70 -13.89 -7.41
N ASP A 24 -5.23 -12.68 -7.11
CA ASP A 24 -4.30 -12.45 -5.98
C ASP A 24 -4.45 -11.10 -5.30
N GLY A 25 -4.57 -10.03 -6.07
CA GLY A 25 -4.99 -8.76 -5.52
C GLY A 25 -6.51 -8.64 -5.54
N ALA A 26 -7.07 -8.17 -4.44
CA ALA A 26 -8.51 -7.97 -4.28
C ALA A 26 -8.88 -6.48 -4.28
N SER A 27 -8.07 -5.65 -3.62
CA SER A 27 -8.34 -4.22 -3.47
C SER A 27 -7.97 -3.44 -4.73
N ASP A 28 -8.76 -2.42 -5.06
CA ASP A 28 -8.37 -1.44 -6.07
C ASP A 28 -7.38 -0.40 -5.51
N ALA A 29 -6.89 0.47 -6.38
CA ALA A 29 -5.90 1.48 -6.02
C ALA A 29 -6.38 2.47 -4.96
N ASP A 30 -7.64 2.92 -5.03
CA ASP A 30 -8.19 3.93 -4.12
C ASP A 30 -8.28 3.35 -2.70
N GLN A 31 -8.79 2.12 -2.58
CA GLN A 31 -8.87 1.39 -1.31
C GLN A 31 -7.48 1.15 -0.69
N LEU A 32 -6.47 0.86 -1.51
CA LEU A 32 -5.11 0.65 -1.03
C LEU A 32 -4.49 1.94 -0.49
N VAL A 33 -4.66 3.06 -1.19
CA VAL A 33 -4.14 4.35 -0.75
C VAL A 33 -4.86 4.84 0.50
N GLU A 34 -6.20 4.77 0.52
CA GLU A 34 -7.01 5.13 1.70
C GLU A 34 -6.53 4.34 2.93
N ARG A 35 -6.37 3.03 2.78
CA ARG A 35 -5.91 2.18 3.88
C ARG A 35 -4.48 2.50 4.33
N ALA A 36 -3.58 2.84 3.40
CA ALA A 36 -2.22 3.24 3.74
C ALA A 36 -2.19 4.54 4.56
N VAL A 37 -3.05 5.50 4.22
CA VAL A 37 -3.21 6.76 4.97
C VAL A 37 -3.76 6.49 6.37
N GLU A 38 -4.82 5.67 6.49
CA GLU A 38 -5.40 5.29 7.79
C GLU A 38 -4.38 4.62 8.72
N LEU A 39 -3.49 3.80 8.16
CA LEU A 39 -2.44 3.10 8.89
C LEU A 39 -1.24 3.99 9.21
N GLY A 40 -1.16 5.20 8.65
CA GLY A 40 -0.03 6.09 8.80
C GLY A 40 1.24 5.57 8.13
N LEU A 41 1.11 4.85 7.02
CA LEU A 41 2.26 4.39 6.24
C LEU A 41 3.04 5.57 5.68
N THR A 42 4.37 5.49 5.71
CA THR A 42 5.24 6.51 5.11
C THR A 42 5.46 6.33 3.62
N GLY A 43 4.99 5.21 3.07
CA GLY A 43 5.02 4.91 1.64
C GLY A 43 4.23 3.66 1.32
N LEU A 44 3.77 3.58 0.07
CA LEU A 44 3.07 2.42 -0.48
C LEU A 44 3.59 2.18 -1.90
N ALA A 45 3.94 0.94 -2.22
CA ALA A 45 4.24 0.49 -3.57
C ALA A 45 3.25 -0.59 -4.01
N VAL A 46 2.71 -0.44 -5.21
CA VAL A 46 1.92 -1.48 -5.89
C VAL A 46 2.80 -2.20 -6.89
N THR A 47 3.05 -3.48 -6.65
CA THR A 47 3.93 -4.37 -7.42
C THR A 47 3.11 -5.44 -8.11
N ASP A 48 2.22 -5.04 -9.02
CA ASP A 48 1.31 -5.98 -9.68
C ASP A 48 2.01 -7.06 -10.51
N ARG A 49 1.39 -8.24 -10.57
CA ARG A 49 1.92 -9.33 -11.38
C ARG A 49 1.71 -9.07 -12.86
N HIS A 50 2.76 -9.38 -13.63
CA HIS A 50 2.73 -9.40 -15.09
C HIS A 50 2.44 -8.05 -15.77
N GLY A 51 2.45 -6.93 -15.04
CA GLY A 51 2.36 -5.61 -15.66
C GLY A 51 2.03 -4.48 -14.70
N LEU A 52 1.89 -3.27 -15.28
CA LEU A 52 1.62 -2.01 -14.58
C LEU A 52 0.23 -1.46 -14.93
N TYR A 53 -0.75 -2.34 -15.12
CA TYR A 53 -2.07 -1.98 -15.64
C TYR A 53 -2.82 -0.95 -14.77
N GLY A 54 -2.55 -0.95 -13.47
CA GLY A 54 -3.11 -0.02 -12.49
C GLY A 54 -2.31 1.25 -12.25
N VAL A 55 -1.13 1.44 -12.86
CA VAL A 55 -0.16 2.46 -12.42
C VAL A 55 -0.69 3.90 -12.49
N VAL A 56 -1.46 4.22 -13.54
CA VAL A 56 -2.04 5.55 -13.70
C VAL A 56 -3.12 5.82 -12.65
N ARG A 57 -3.93 4.81 -12.33
CA ARG A 57 -4.96 4.91 -11.27
C ARG A 57 -4.31 5.03 -9.90
N PHE A 58 -3.30 4.23 -9.62
CA PHE A 58 -2.53 4.30 -8.38
C PHE A 58 -1.86 5.66 -8.21
N ALA A 59 -1.21 6.19 -9.25
CA ALA A 59 -0.61 7.52 -9.19
C ALA A 59 -1.65 8.62 -8.95
N ALA A 60 -2.81 8.56 -9.59
CA ALA A 60 -3.89 9.53 -9.39
C ALA A 60 -4.53 9.44 -8.00
N ALA A 61 -4.64 8.23 -7.44
CA ALA A 61 -5.17 8.02 -6.09
C ALA A 61 -4.22 8.53 -5.00
N ALA A 62 -2.90 8.54 -5.28
CA ALA A 62 -1.85 8.93 -4.36
C ALA A 62 -1.41 10.41 -4.46
N GLU A 63 -2.05 11.19 -5.32
CA GLU A 63 -1.83 12.64 -5.48
C GLU A 63 -2.50 13.45 -4.36
#